data_AF-A0A1I5Z387-F1
#
_entry.id   AF-A0A1I5Z387-F1
#
_cell.length_a   1.000
_cell.length_b   1.000
_cell.length_c   1.000
_cell.angle_alpha   90.00
_cell.angle_beta   90.00
_cell.angle_gamma   90.00
#
_symmetry.space_group_name_H-M   'P 1'
#
loop_
_entity.id
_entity.type
_entity.pdbx_description
1 polymer ?
#
loop_
_entity_poly.entity_id
_entity_poly.type
_entity_poly.pdbx_seq_one_letter_code
_entity_poly.pdbx_strand_id
1 'polypeptide(L)'
;MENRYLRKDDKLNNFIPIPLSLLDSKLSSTTLLVYGCLLGRGILSQKNGWYDQNGAIYVRYTAPQLARDLGKGKSTVKASLKELETAGLIERRRMGLTMTNIYIKVPCSSESGQYSDHAGQKSDLPKPENKTYSGQNSSPSEVRKPDPSKYNRINNGTYHKEYIVREGESF
;
A
#
# COMPACT_ATOMS: atom_id res chain seq x y z
N MET A 1 18.69 27.85 12.84
CA MET A 1 17.45 28.37 12.23
C MET A 1 16.94 29.46 13.15
N GLU A 2 16.68 30.65 12.61
CA GLU A 2 16.07 31.74 13.36
C GLU A 2 14.54 31.57 13.31
N ASN A 3 13.90 31.60 14.48
CA ASN A 3 12.46 31.37 14.59
C ASN A 3 11.73 32.72 14.64
N ARG A 4 10.66 32.89 13.86
CA ARG A 4 9.78 34.07 13.90
C ARG A 4 8.32 33.67 14.06
N TYR A 5 7.51 34.56 14.63
CA TYR A 5 6.06 34.38 14.69
C TYR A 5 5.45 34.31 13.29
N LEU A 6 4.39 33.49 13.17
CA LEU A 6 3.55 33.42 11.98
C LEU A 6 2.76 34.73 11.84
N ARG A 7 2.80 35.33 10.66
CA ARG A 7 2.12 36.59 10.31
C ARG A 7 0.92 36.30 9.39
N LYS A 8 -0.01 37.26 9.34
CA LYS A 8 -1.21 37.16 8.50
C LYS A 8 -0.92 36.90 7.02
N ASP A 9 0.18 37.43 6.51
CA ASP A 9 0.56 37.32 5.10
C ASP A 9 1.46 36.10 4.80
N ASP A 10 1.80 35.30 5.81
CA ASP A 10 2.61 34.11 5.60
C ASP A 10 1.80 33.03 4.90
N LYS A 11 2.31 32.57 3.76
CA LYS A 11 1.79 31.38 3.09
C LYS A 11 2.45 30.15 3.68
N LEU A 12 1.68 29.35 4.41
CA LEU A 12 2.12 28.04 4.87
C LEU A 12 2.25 27.11 3.66
N ASN A 13 3.48 26.87 3.25
CA ASN A 13 3.83 25.88 2.25
C ASN A 13 4.50 24.69 2.96
N ASN A 14 4.48 23.52 2.33
CA ASN A 14 5.23 22.34 2.77
C ASN A 14 4.78 21.76 4.12
N PHE A 15 3.48 21.64 4.34
CA PHE A 15 2.93 20.94 5.49
C PHE A 15 2.47 19.53 5.10
N ILE A 16 2.50 18.63 6.08
CA ILE A 16 1.96 17.28 5.92
C ILE A 16 0.45 17.33 6.25
N PRO A 17 -0.44 17.06 5.27
CA PRO A 17 -1.87 17.04 5.54
C PRO A 17 -2.25 15.79 6.35
N ILE A 18 -2.92 15.98 7.50
CA ILE A 18 -3.44 14.87 8.31
C ILE A 18 -4.92 15.16 8.61
N PRO A 19 -5.86 14.30 8.20
CA PRO A 19 -7.26 14.44 8.57
C PRO A 19 -7.44 14.38 10.09
N LEU A 20 -8.18 15.34 10.63
CA LEU A 20 -8.45 15.41 12.08
C LEU A 20 -9.20 14.18 12.59
N SER A 21 -10.04 13.56 11.74
CA SER A 21 -10.76 12.33 12.07
C SER A 21 -9.85 11.14 12.42
N LEU A 22 -8.57 11.19 12.04
CA LEU A 22 -7.58 10.18 12.39
C LEU A 22 -6.85 10.47 13.71
N LEU A 23 -6.98 11.66 14.29
CA LEU A 23 -6.31 11.99 15.56
C LEU A 23 -6.91 11.22 16.74
N ASP A 24 -8.20 10.91 16.70
CA ASP A 24 -8.88 10.09 17.71
C ASP A 24 -8.73 8.57 17.46
N SER A 25 -7.99 8.18 16.42
CA SER A 25 -7.79 6.77 16.08
C SER A 25 -6.74 6.11 16.98
N LYS A 26 -6.76 4.76 17.04
CA LYS A 26 -5.75 3.96 17.77
C LYS A 26 -4.42 3.82 17.00
N LEU A 27 -4.20 4.61 15.95
CA LEU A 27 -3.01 4.52 15.11
C LEU A 27 -1.81 5.14 15.80
N SER A 28 -0.62 4.55 15.56
CA SER A 28 0.60 5.15 16.07
C SER A 28 0.89 6.52 15.44
N SER A 29 1.56 7.42 16.17
CA SER A 29 1.89 8.76 15.66
C SER A 29 2.77 8.70 14.39
N THR A 30 3.66 7.71 14.29
CA THR A 30 4.47 7.52 13.07
C THR A 30 3.59 7.09 11.89
N THR A 31 2.55 6.29 12.16
CA THR A 31 1.59 5.85 11.15
C THR A 31 0.75 7.01 10.62
N LEU A 32 0.34 7.95 11.47
CA LEU A 32 -0.30 9.20 11.04
C LEU A 32 0.61 10.05 10.14
N LEU A 33 1.91 10.17 10.50
CA LEU A 33 2.89 10.88 9.68
C LEU A 33 3.09 10.22 8.32
N VAL A 34 3.21 8.88 8.27
CA VAL A 34 3.30 8.13 7.01
C VAL A 34 2.07 8.37 6.15
N TYR A 35 0.87 8.32 6.73
CA TYR A 35 -0.37 8.60 6.01
C TYR A 35 -0.40 10.02 5.44
N GLY A 36 0.01 11.01 6.22
CA GLY A 36 0.06 12.39 5.74
C GLY A 36 1.07 12.59 4.61
N CYS A 37 2.24 11.95 4.67
CA CYS A 37 3.20 11.97 3.56
C CYS A 37 2.62 11.34 2.29
N LEU A 38 1.85 10.25 2.43
CA LEU A 38 1.15 9.64 1.31
C LEU A 38 0.09 10.60 0.74
N LEU A 39 -0.68 11.30 1.58
CA LEU A 39 -1.67 12.28 1.13
C LEU A 39 -1.05 13.46 0.39
N GLY A 40 0.03 14.07 0.91
CA GLY A 40 0.76 15.13 0.21
C GLY A 40 1.23 14.65 -1.18
N ARG A 41 1.80 13.45 -1.22
CA ARG A 41 2.19 12.81 -2.48
C ARG A 41 1.00 12.50 -3.40
N GLY A 42 -0.16 12.21 -2.82
CA GLY A 42 -1.43 12.01 -3.50
C GLY A 42 -1.90 13.27 -4.22
N ILE A 43 -1.76 14.44 -3.59
CA ILE A 43 -2.08 15.74 -4.22
C ILE A 43 -1.20 15.97 -5.45
N LEU A 44 0.10 15.67 -5.37
CA LEU A 44 1.00 15.74 -6.52
C LEU A 44 0.62 14.72 -7.60
N SER A 45 0.24 13.50 -7.18
CA SER A 45 -0.18 12.43 -8.09
C SER A 45 -1.46 12.82 -8.85
N GLN A 46 -2.42 13.46 -8.17
CA GLN A 46 -3.63 14.02 -8.77
C GLN A 46 -3.30 15.07 -9.82
N LYS A 47 -2.44 16.06 -9.49
CA LYS A 47 -2.00 17.11 -10.43
C LYS A 47 -1.32 16.54 -11.67
N ASN A 48 -0.56 15.45 -11.50
CA ASN A 48 0.20 14.81 -12.55
C ASN A 48 -0.58 13.71 -13.32
N GLY A 49 -1.85 13.49 -13.00
CA GLY A 49 -2.70 12.50 -13.67
C GLY A 49 -2.37 11.04 -13.36
N TRP A 50 -1.85 10.76 -12.15
CA TRP A 50 -1.56 9.40 -11.68
C TRP A 50 -2.80 8.80 -11.00
N TYR A 51 -3.73 8.35 -11.83
CA TYR A 51 -4.92 7.62 -11.42
C TYR A 51 -5.11 6.37 -12.28
N ASP A 52 -5.82 5.38 -11.74
CA ASP A 52 -6.17 4.18 -12.48
C ASP A 52 -7.42 4.39 -13.37
N GLN A 53 -7.85 3.34 -14.07
CA GLN A 53 -9.02 3.40 -14.97
C GLN A 53 -10.32 3.78 -14.25
N ASN A 54 -10.39 3.60 -12.93
CA ASN A 54 -11.54 3.93 -12.10
C ASN A 54 -11.41 5.32 -11.48
N GLY A 55 -10.37 6.09 -11.83
CA GLY A 55 -10.09 7.41 -11.26
C GLY A 55 -9.46 7.38 -9.87
N ALA A 56 -9.06 6.20 -9.36
CA ALA A 56 -8.43 6.11 -8.05
C ALA A 56 -6.97 6.59 -8.11
N ILE A 57 -6.64 7.59 -7.30
CA ILE A 57 -5.27 8.11 -7.20
C ILE A 57 -4.37 7.04 -6.58
N TYR A 58 -3.19 6.88 -7.17
CA TYR A 58 -2.13 6.06 -6.57
C TYR A 58 -0.83 6.85 -6.49
N VAL A 59 -0.01 6.49 -5.50
CA VAL A 59 1.32 7.03 -5.32
C VAL A 59 2.37 5.95 -5.48
N ARG A 60 3.51 6.33 -6.06
CA ARG A 60 4.73 5.52 -6.07
C ARG A 60 5.67 6.08 -5.02
N TYR A 61 5.62 5.49 -3.82
CA TYR A 61 6.41 5.94 -2.68
C TYR A 61 6.93 4.74 -1.91
N THR A 62 8.22 4.46 -2.08
CA THR A 62 8.82 3.25 -1.51
C THR A 62 9.10 3.41 -0.01
N ALA A 63 9.09 2.30 0.74
CA ALA A 63 9.43 2.34 2.16
C ALA A 63 10.81 2.97 2.46
N PRO A 64 11.88 2.75 1.66
CA PRO A 64 13.14 3.47 1.84
C PRO A 64 13.06 4.98 1.60
N GLN A 65 12.23 5.45 0.67
CA GLN A 65 12.04 6.89 0.46
C GLN A 65 11.30 7.50 1.65
N LEU A 66 10.16 6.92 2.05
CA LEU A 66 9.42 7.34 3.24
C LEU A 66 10.29 7.39 4.50
N ALA A 67 11.15 6.38 4.68
CA ALA A 67 12.08 6.31 5.80
C ALA A 67 13.09 7.46 5.82
N ARG A 68 13.63 7.84 4.65
CA ARG A 68 14.52 8.99 4.53
C ARG A 68 13.78 10.29 4.83
N ASP A 69 12.61 10.49 4.23
CA ASP A 69 11.89 11.75 4.30
C ASP A 69 11.30 12.01 5.70
N LEU A 70 10.98 10.94 6.45
CA LEU A 70 10.53 11.04 7.85
C LEU A 70 11.66 10.93 8.89
N GLY A 71 12.90 10.64 8.47
CA GLY A 71 14.00 10.35 9.40
C GLY A 71 13.72 9.16 10.33
N LYS A 72 13.03 8.11 9.82
CA LYS A 72 12.66 6.91 10.58
C LYS A 72 13.35 5.65 10.05
N GLY A 73 13.44 4.64 10.90
CA GLY A 73 13.93 3.32 10.49
C GLY A 73 13.03 2.67 9.43
N LYS A 74 13.65 1.97 8.46
CA LYS A 74 12.90 1.25 7.41
C LYS A 74 11.92 0.22 7.98
N SER A 75 12.26 -0.43 9.10
CA SER A 75 11.39 -1.37 9.81
C SER A 75 10.15 -0.67 10.36
N THR A 76 10.33 0.48 11.01
CA THR A 76 9.23 1.31 11.54
C THR A 76 8.28 1.74 10.43
N VAL A 77 8.80 2.26 9.31
CA VAL A 77 7.95 2.66 8.17
C VAL A 77 7.20 1.47 7.58
N LYS A 78 7.84 0.30 7.45
CA LYS A 78 7.16 -0.92 6.98
C LYS A 78 6.03 -1.34 7.93
N ALA A 79 6.25 -1.27 9.24
CA ALA A 79 5.23 -1.55 10.25
C ALA A 79 4.07 -0.56 10.15
N SER A 80 4.36 0.74 10.05
CA SER A 80 3.33 1.78 9.85
C SER A 80 2.52 1.59 8.56
N LEU A 81 3.17 1.26 7.44
CA LEU A 81 2.45 0.93 6.21
C LEU A 81 1.55 -0.30 6.38
N LYS A 82 1.99 -1.30 7.16
CA LYS A 82 1.15 -2.48 7.45
C LYS A 82 -0.02 -2.13 8.36
N GLU A 83 0.19 -1.24 9.33
CA GLU A 83 -0.86 -0.73 10.21
C GLU A 83 -1.94 0.03 9.41
N LEU A 84 -1.55 0.89 8.46
CA LEU A 84 -2.48 1.58 7.56
C LEU A 84 -3.28 0.63 6.67
N GLU A 85 -2.65 -0.46 6.18
CA GLU A 85 -3.36 -1.49 5.43
C GLU A 85 -4.40 -2.19 6.28
N THR A 86 -4.04 -2.57 7.51
CA THR A 86 -4.96 -3.22 8.46
C THR A 86 -6.12 -2.30 8.83
N ALA A 87 -5.86 -1.00 8.97
CA ALA A 87 -6.89 0.00 9.21
C ALA A 87 -7.74 0.34 7.97
N GLY A 88 -7.43 -0.24 6.81
CA GLY A 88 -8.17 0.02 5.56
C GLY A 88 -7.94 1.41 4.97
N LEU A 89 -6.91 2.14 5.41
CA LEU A 89 -6.60 3.49 4.94
C LEU A 89 -5.75 3.50 3.66
N ILE A 90 -5.04 2.41 3.38
CA ILE A 90 -4.28 2.25 2.14
C ILE A 90 -4.44 0.84 1.57
N GLU A 91 -4.14 0.70 0.28
CA GLU A 91 -4.03 -0.58 -0.39
C GLU A 91 -2.77 -0.59 -1.27
N ARG A 92 -1.88 -1.58 -1.08
CA ARG A 92 -0.67 -1.72 -1.91
C ARG A 92 -0.89 -2.77 -2.98
N ARG A 93 -0.81 -2.37 -4.25
CA ARG A 93 -0.87 -3.28 -5.41
C ARG A 93 0.48 -3.39 -6.09
N ARG A 94 0.95 -4.62 -6.28
CA ARG A 94 2.21 -4.91 -6.96
C ARG A 94 2.00 -4.87 -8.47
N MET A 95 2.74 -4.00 -9.16
CA MET A 95 2.68 -3.78 -10.62
C MET A 95 3.91 -4.39 -11.30
N GLY A 96 4.18 -5.68 -11.02
CA GLY A 96 5.35 -6.41 -11.52
C GLY A 96 6.40 -6.71 -10.45
N LEU A 97 7.63 -7.04 -10.86
CA LEU A 97 8.65 -7.53 -9.94
C LEU A 97 9.16 -6.45 -8.97
N THR A 98 9.24 -5.20 -9.41
CA THR A 98 9.92 -4.11 -8.68
C THR A 98 9.01 -2.96 -8.28
N MET A 99 7.83 -2.83 -8.89
CA MET A 99 6.94 -1.69 -8.66
C MET A 99 5.73 -2.04 -7.79
N THR A 100 5.40 -1.12 -6.89
CA THR A 100 4.21 -1.18 -6.04
C THR A 100 3.52 0.17 -6.08
N ASN A 101 2.26 0.18 -6.47
CA ASN A 101 1.38 1.33 -6.34
C ASN A 101 0.70 1.31 -4.98
N ILE A 102 0.63 2.45 -4.32
CA ILE A 102 -0.10 2.62 -3.05
C ILE A 102 -1.34 3.47 -3.33
N TYR A 103 -2.51 2.90 -3.16
CA TYR A 103 -3.80 3.58 -3.25
C TYR A 103 -4.17 4.11 -1.88
N ILE A 104 -4.68 5.33 -1.83
CA ILE A 104 -5.00 6.04 -0.57
C ILE A 104 -6.51 6.12 -0.44
N LYS A 105 -7.04 5.72 0.71
CA LYS A 105 -8.46 5.82 1.06
C LYS A 105 -8.62 6.95 2.06
N VAL A 106 -9.54 7.87 1.78
CA VAL A 106 -9.88 8.98 2.68
C VAL A 106 -11.05 8.53 3.54
N PRO A 107 -10.93 8.54 4.88
CA PRO A 107 -12.05 8.19 5.75
C PRO A 107 -13.13 9.25 5.56
N CYS A 108 -14.28 8.84 5.03
CA CYS A 108 -15.46 9.69 5.00
C CYS A 108 -16.02 9.71 6.42
N SER A 109 -16.13 10.90 7.03
CA SER A 109 -16.85 11.09 8.28
C SER A 109 -18.35 10.95 8.01
N SER A 110 -18.81 9.74 7.74
CA SER A 110 -20.22 9.43 7.84
C SER A 110 -20.53 9.30 9.33
N GLU A 111 -21.21 10.29 9.90
CA GLU A 111 -21.97 10.10 11.15
C GLU A 111 -23.18 9.15 10.95
N SER A 112 -23.03 8.13 10.11
CA SER A 112 -24.08 7.20 9.75
C SER A 112 -23.50 5.80 9.54
N GLY A 113 -23.37 5.09 10.66
CA GLY A 113 -23.96 3.76 10.78
C GLY A 113 -23.24 2.57 10.15
N GLN A 114 -22.56 1.80 11.01
CA GLN A 114 -22.62 0.33 11.11
C GLN A 114 -22.03 -0.48 9.93
N TYR A 115 -21.77 -1.76 10.24
CA TYR A 115 -21.24 -2.85 9.40
C TYR A 115 -19.70 -2.90 9.24
N SER A 116 -19.01 -3.95 9.66
CA SER A 116 -19.43 -5.16 10.38
C SER A 116 -18.19 -5.87 10.93
N ASP A 117 -18.30 -6.33 12.17
CA ASP A 117 -17.45 -7.38 12.73
C ASP A 117 -17.51 -8.63 11.85
N HIS A 118 -16.35 -9.07 11.37
CA HIS A 118 -16.17 -10.46 10.95
C HIS A 118 -15.21 -11.13 11.93
N ALA A 119 -15.72 -11.34 13.15
CA ALA A 119 -15.28 -12.45 13.99
C ALA A 119 -15.73 -13.76 13.32
N GLY A 120 -14.80 -14.70 13.19
CA GLY A 120 -14.96 -15.88 12.36
C GLY A 120 -16.02 -16.86 12.86
N GLN A 121 -16.55 -17.63 11.90
CA GLN A 121 -17.06 -18.96 12.18
C GLN A 121 -16.81 -19.86 10.97
N LYS A 122 -16.03 -20.90 11.23
CA LYS A 122 -15.91 -22.10 10.41
C LYS A 122 -17.25 -22.83 10.45
N SER A 123 -17.70 -23.35 9.32
CA SER A 123 -18.68 -24.43 9.29
C SER A 123 -18.40 -25.35 8.10
N ASP A 124 -18.54 -26.63 8.40
CA ASP A 124 -18.12 -27.78 7.63
C ASP A 124 -19.02 -28.10 6.41
N LEU A 125 -18.48 -28.96 5.53
CA LEU A 125 -19.01 -29.48 4.27
C LEU A 125 -20.42 -30.12 4.35
N PRO A 126 -21.06 -30.38 3.19
CA PRO A 126 -21.04 -31.76 2.69
C PRO A 126 -20.71 -31.93 1.19
N LYS A 127 -20.08 -33.07 0.91
CA LYS A 127 -19.63 -33.62 -0.38
C LYS A 127 -20.77 -34.41 -1.06
N PRO A 128 -20.76 -34.63 -2.39
CA PRO A 128 -21.37 -35.82 -2.96
C PRO A 128 -20.33 -36.80 -3.51
N GLU A 129 -20.61 -38.07 -3.23
CA GLU A 129 -19.85 -39.29 -3.50
C GLU A 129 -20.23 -39.88 -4.87
N ASN A 130 -19.27 -40.51 -5.56
CA ASN A 130 -19.38 -41.88 -6.14
C ASN A 130 -18.41 -42.09 -7.33
N LYS A 131 -17.44 -43.00 -7.17
CA LYS A 131 -17.36 -44.33 -7.82
C LYS A 131 -15.93 -44.87 -7.82
N THR A 132 -15.85 -46.05 -7.22
CA THR A 132 -14.81 -47.08 -7.11
C THR A 132 -14.01 -47.37 -8.38
N TYR A 133 -12.69 -47.55 -8.27
CA TYR A 133 -11.97 -48.66 -8.90
C TYR A 133 -10.71 -49.03 -8.08
N SER A 134 -10.49 -50.33 -8.01
CA SER A 134 -9.53 -51.10 -7.20
C SER A 134 -8.09 -51.05 -7.74
N GLY A 135 -7.09 -51.28 -6.86
CA GLY A 135 -5.82 -51.87 -7.30
C GLY A 135 -4.50 -51.32 -6.72
N GLN A 136 -4.20 -51.69 -5.46
CA GLN A 136 -2.90 -52.11 -4.89
C GLN A 136 -1.55 -51.43 -5.23
N ASN A 137 -0.96 -50.90 -4.14
CA ASN A 137 0.39 -51.16 -3.57
C ASN A 137 1.70 -50.60 -4.18
N SER A 138 2.52 -50.12 -3.23
CA SER A 138 3.99 -50.02 -3.13
C SER A 138 4.68 -48.70 -3.53
N SER A 139 5.18 -47.99 -2.51
CA SER A 139 6.25 -46.98 -2.56
C SER A 139 7.62 -47.67 -2.41
N PRO A 140 8.79 -46.97 -2.49
CA PRO A 140 9.12 -45.65 -3.03
C PRO A 140 10.30 -45.69 -4.03
N SER A 141 10.50 -44.67 -4.87
CA SER A 141 11.81 -44.49 -5.53
C SER A 141 12.17 -43.01 -5.74
N GLU A 142 13.34 -42.72 -5.19
CA GLU A 142 14.31 -41.64 -5.37
C GLU A 142 14.00 -40.45 -6.29
N VAL A 143 14.16 -39.27 -5.67
CA VAL A 143 14.26 -37.94 -6.25
C VAL A 143 15.38 -37.90 -7.30
N ARG A 144 15.01 -37.95 -8.58
CA ARG A 144 15.86 -37.47 -9.68
C ARG A 144 15.54 -36.00 -9.97
N LYS A 145 16.56 -35.15 -9.87
CA LYS A 145 16.57 -33.77 -10.34
C LYS A 145 16.34 -33.69 -11.86
N PRO A 146 15.70 -32.64 -12.37
CA PRO A 146 16.07 -32.06 -13.65
C PRO A 146 16.50 -30.59 -13.52
N ASP A 147 17.64 -30.28 -14.12
CA ASP A 147 18.21 -28.93 -14.34
C ASP A 147 17.55 -28.24 -15.57
N PRO A 148 17.81 -26.94 -15.84
CA PRO A 148 16.82 -25.98 -16.27
C PRO A 148 16.94 -25.63 -17.77
N SER A 149 15.84 -25.33 -18.46
CA SER A 149 15.86 -24.37 -19.58
C SER A 149 14.46 -24.06 -20.11
N LYS A 150 14.35 -22.85 -20.66
CA LYS A 150 13.25 -22.27 -21.47
C LYS A 150 12.20 -21.45 -20.71
N TYR A 151 12.63 -20.28 -20.22
CA TYR A 151 11.73 -19.13 -20.16
C TYR A 151 11.72 -18.44 -21.52
N ASN A 152 10.59 -18.52 -22.23
CA ASN A 152 10.32 -17.67 -23.38
C ASN A 152 9.93 -16.27 -22.89
N ARG A 153 10.75 -15.31 -23.31
CA ARG A 153 10.66 -13.87 -23.09
C ARG A 153 9.52 -13.29 -23.93
N ILE A 154 8.48 -12.78 -23.29
CA ILE A 154 7.55 -11.83 -23.92
C ILE A 154 7.83 -10.46 -23.30
N ASN A 155 8.51 -9.62 -24.06
CA ASN A 155 8.81 -8.24 -23.70
C ASN A 155 7.56 -7.38 -23.92
N ASN A 156 6.85 -7.01 -22.86
CA ASN A 156 5.93 -5.88 -22.92
C ASN A 156 6.61 -4.67 -22.25
N GLY A 157 7.06 -3.74 -23.10
CA GLY A 157 7.74 -2.51 -22.72
C GLY A 157 6.92 -1.73 -21.69
N THR A 158 7.42 -1.69 -20.46
CA THR A 158 6.80 -0.93 -19.38
C THR A 158 7.34 0.48 -19.43
N TYR A 159 6.49 1.42 -19.82
CA TYR A 159 6.74 2.85 -19.76
C TYR A 159 7.06 3.26 -18.31
N HIS A 160 8.35 3.40 -18.00
CA HIS A 160 8.83 4.09 -16.83
C HIS A 160 8.64 5.61 -17.04
N LYS A 161 7.48 6.15 -16.64
CA LYS A 161 7.46 7.56 -16.24
C LYS A 161 8.20 7.64 -14.90
N GLU A 162 9.45 8.07 -14.95
CA GLU A 162 10.21 8.47 -13.77
C GLU A 162 9.50 9.62 -13.07
N TYR A 163 9.46 9.55 -11.74
CA TYR A 163 8.96 10.64 -10.93
C TYR A 163 10.04 11.73 -10.90
N ILE A 164 9.86 12.79 -11.67
CA ILE A 164 10.73 13.97 -11.62
C ILE A 164 10.23 14.82 -10.47
N VAL A 165 10.95 14.78 -9.34
CA VAL A 165 10.76 15.75 -8.24
C VAL A 165 11.28 17.09 -8.78
N ARG A 166 10.40 18.08 -8.96
CA ARG A 166 10.84 19.43 -9.33
C ARG A 166 11.27 20.17 -8.07
N GLU A 167 12.41 20.86 -8.14
CA GLU A 167 12.87 21.73 -7.05
C GLU A 167 11.75 22.70 -6.65
N GLY A 168 11.36 22.66 -5.36
CA GLY A 168 10.23 23.41 -4.82
C GLY A 168 8.96 22.60 -4.52
N GLU A 169 8.86 21.35 -4.99
CA GLU A 169 7.81 20.41 -4.57
C GLU A 169 8.21 19.71 -3.25
N SER A 170 8.06 20.43 -2.15
CA SER A 170 8.24 19.86 -0.81
C SER A 170 6.88 19.38 -0.28
N PHE A 171 6.76 18.04 -0.26
CA PHE A 171 5.57 17.22 0.10
C PHE A 171 4.31 17.41 -0.75
#